data_AF-X6N3R7-F1
#
_entry.id   AF-X6N3R7-F1
#
_cell.length_a   1.000
_cell.length_b   1.000
_cell.length_c   1.000
_cell.angle_alpha   90.00
_cell.angle_beta   90.00
_cell.angle_gamma   90.00
#
_symmetry.space_group_name_H-M   'P 1'
#
loop_
_entity.id
_entity.type
_entity.pdbx_description
1 polymer ?
#
loop_
_entity_poly.entity_id
_entity_poly.type
_entity_poly.pdbx_seq_one_letter_code
_entity_poly.pdbx_strand_id
1 'polypeptide(L)'
;ARERKPSIVFIDEIDSLAGRRNDNEQDNTRRIKTEFLVQMQGVGKDTRGILTLGATNCPWDLDPAIRRRFAKRIYIPLPEKEARKCMFRLHVGNTPNELVDDDFEILAEKTPGFSGSDISGIVQDALMEPVRMMQDATHFKDIPDPDNPNKIALVPCSPADPDGKEMTLMDIPLEKQDLVKAPPLRIEHF
;
A
#
# COMPACT_ATOMS: atom_id res chain seq x y z
N ALA A 1 4.53 19.64 -20.80
CA ALA A 1 3.63 20.47 -19.96
C ALA A 1 3.10 21.70 -20.71
N ARG A 2 3.95 22.66 -21.11
CA ARG A 2 3.50 23.90 -21.78
C ARG A 2 2.73 23.72 -23.09
N GLU A 3 3.07 22.70 -23.89
CA GLU A 3 2.39 22.38 -25.14
C GLU A 3 1.06 21.63 -24.95
N ARG A 4 0.84 21.05 -23.76
CA ARG A 4 -0.34 20.23 -23.43
C ARG A 4 -1.02 20.79 -22.20
N LYS A 5 -1.59 21.98 -22.33
CA LYS A 5 -2.36 22.63 -21.25
C LYS A 5 -3.83 22.16 -21.31
N PRO A 6 -4.50 21.94 -20.16
CA PRO A 6 -3.97 22.01 -18.80
C PRO A 6 -3.09 20.81 -18.45
N SER A 7 -2.03 21.01 -17.65
CA SER A 7 -1.17 19.91 -17.19
C SER A 7 -0.79 20.03 -15.71
N ILE A 8 -0.54 18.88 -15.09
CA ILE A 8 -0.01 18.77 -13.73
C ILE A 8 1.41 18.20 -13.84
N VAL A 9 2.36 18.81 -13.13
CA VAL A 9 3.73 18.32 -12.96
C VAL A 9 3.86 17.90 -11.50
N PHE A 10 3.99 16.60 -11.26
CA PHE A 10 4.23 16.05 -9.92
C PHE A 10 5.72 15.70 -9.76
N ILE A 11 6.29 16.10 -8.62
CA ILE A 11 7.68 15.85 -8.26
C ILE A 11 7.66 15.23 -6.88
N ASP A 12 7.94 13.94 -6.82
CA ASP A 12 8.11 13.25 -5.55
C ASP A 12 9.50 13.51 -4.97
N GLU A 13 9.63 13.42 -3.65
CA GLU A 13 10.88 13.61 -2.91
C GLU A 13 11.67 14.84 -3.37
N ILE A 14 11.00 15.99 -3.49
CA ILE A 14 11.61 17.20 -4.08
C ILE A 14 12.87 17.66 -3.33
N ASP A 15 13.00 17.33 -2.05
CA ASP A 15 14.19 17.56 -1.23
C ASP A 15 15.45 16.85 -1.76
N SER A 16 15.33 15.73 -2.46
CA SER A 16 16.46 15.08 -3.15
C SER A 16 17.06 15.99 -4.24
N LEU A 17 16.22 16.74 -4.94
CA LEU A 17 16.59 17.68 -5.99
C LEU A 17 16.95 19.05 -5.43
N ALA A 18 16.26 19.47 -4.38
CA ALA A 18 16.15 20.85 -3.93
C ALA A 18 16.62 21.06 -2.49
N GLY A 19 17.44 20.17 -1.93
CA GLY A 19 17.97 20.29 -0.56
C GLY A 19 18.77 21.57 -0.32
N ARG A 20 19.04 21.90 0.95
CA ARG A 20 19.88 23.04 1.34
C ARG A 20 21.27 22.95 0.71
N ARG A 21 21.87 24.11 0.49
CA ARG A 21 23.25 24.22 0.00
C ARG A 21 24.20 23.66 1.05
N ASN A 22 24.90 22.59 0.69
CA ASN A 22 26.04 22.10 1.45
C ASN A 22 27.31 22.46 0.68
N ASP A 23 28.41 22.74 1.40
CA ASP A 23 29.68 23.12 0.77
C ASP A 23 30.25 22.02 -0.15
N ASN A 24 29.87 20.76 0.08
CA ASN A 24 30.24 19.60 -0.74
C ASN A 24 29.28 19.32 -1.92
N GLU A 25 28.36 20.23 -2.23
CA GLU A 25 27.40 20.03 -3.31
C GLU A 25 28.05 20.13 -4.69
N GLN A 26 27.86 19.10 -5.54
CA GLN A 26 28.38 19.07 -6.90
C GLN A 26 27.79 20.20 -7.76
N ASP A 27 28.61 20.78 -8.64
CA ASP A 27 28.20 21.87 -9.52
C ASP A 27 27.04 21.50 -10.46
N ASN A 28 26.91 20.22 -10.82
CA ASN A 28 25.79 19.73 -11.62
C ASN A 28 24.45 19.89 -10.88
N THR A 29 24.39 19.54 -9.60
CA THR A 29 23.19 19.69 -8.77
C THR A 29 22.78 21.17 -8.66
N ARG A 30 23.75 22.07 -8.50
CA ARG A 30 23.50 23.53 -8.46
C ARG A 30 22.90 24.05 -9.76
N ARG A 31 23.40 23.58 -10.91
CA ARG A 31 22.85 23.94 -12.23
C ARG A 31 21.41 23.45 -12.39
N ILE A 32 21.13 22.21 -11.97
CA ILE A 32 19.78 21.64 -12.04
C ILE A 32 18.80 22.42 -11.15
N LYS A 33 19.19 22.76 -9.90
CA LYS A 33 18.37 23.60 -8.99
C LYS A 33 18.08 24.97 -9.59
N THR A 34 19.09 25.59 -10.23
CA THR A 34 18.95 26.89 -10.86
C THR A 34 17.98 26.82 -12.04
N GLU A 35 18.13 25.83 -12.92
CA GLU A 35 17.24 25.63 -14.05
C GLU A 35 15.80 25.36 -13.60
N PHE A 36 15.63 24.53 -12.57
CA PHE A 36 14.34 24.25 -11.97
C PHE A 36 13.65 25.53 -11.48
N LEU A 37 14.38 26.39 -10.74
CA LEU A 37 13.88 27.69 -10.28
C LEU A 37 13.50 28.63 -11.43
N VAL A 38 14.28 28.66 -12.52
CA VAL A 38 13.99 29.46 -13.70
C VAL A 38 12.70 29.00 -14.38
N GLN A 39 12.51 27.67 -14.50
CA GLN A 39 11.29 27.12 -15.09
C GLN A 39 10.05 27.41 -14.25
N MET A 40 10.15 27.35 -12.91
CA MET A 40 9.07 27.72 -11.99
C MET A 40 8.70 29.21 -12.05
N GLN A 41 9.67 30.10 -12.31
CA GLN A 41 9.39 31.54 -12.48
C GLN A 41 8.65 31.86 -13.78
N GLY A 42 8.75 31.00 -14.80
CA GLY A 42 8.11 31.24 -16.08
C GLY A 42 8.71 32.41 -16.86
N VAL A 43 9.98 32.75 -16.64
CA VAL A 43 10.65 33.85 -17.34
C VAL A 43 10.53 33.63 -18.85
N GLY A 44 9.81 34.53 -19.54
CA GLY A 44 9.60 34.50 -20.99
C GLY A 44 8.58 33.47 -21.50
N LYS A 45 7.84 32.74 -20.64
CA LYS A 45 6.88 31.70 -21.08
C LYS A 45 5.62 31.64 -20.19
N ASP A 46 4.45 31.54 -20.81
CA ASP A 46 3.17 31.44 -20.12
C ASP A 46 3.06 30.13 -19.31
N THR A 47 2.99 30.24 -17.98
CA THR A 47 2.79 29.13 -17.04
C THR A 47 1.32 28.89 -16.68
N ARG A 48 0.39 29.71 -17.18
CA ARG A 48 -1.06 29.50 -16.94
C ARG A 48 -1.49 28.13 -17.44
N GLY A 49 -2.33 27.45 -16.66
CA GLY A 49 -2.80 26.09 -16.94
C GLY A 49 -1.80 24.99 -16.61
N ILE A 50 -0.73 25.29 -15.86
CA ILE A 50 0.22 24.28 -15.34
C ILE A 50 0.22 24.34 -13.82
N LEU A 51 -0.08 23.21 -13.17
CA LEU A 51 0.01 23.06 -11.72
C LEU A 51 1.25 22.24 -11.37
N THR A 52 2.14 22.76 -10.54
CA THR A 52 3.28 22.01 -10.00
C THR A 52 2.98 21.55 -8.59
N LEU A 53 3.07 20.24 -8.37
CA LEU A 53 2.92 19.58 -7.09
C LEU A 53 4.27 18.99 -6.69
N GLY A 54 4.71 19.26 -5.46
CA GLY A 54 5.93 18.69 -4.88
C GLY A 54 5.59 17.96 -3.58
N ALA A 55 6.10 16.76 -3.40
CA ALA A 55 6.02 16.00 -2.15
C ALA A 55 7.40 15.94 -1.48
N THR A 56 7.42 16.01 -0.14
CA THR A 56 8.66 15.92 0.65
C THR A 56 8.34 15.51 2.09
N ASN A 57 9.21 14.67 2.67
CA ASN A 57 9.17 14.33 4.09
C ASN A 57 10.05 15.26 4.95
N CYS A 58 10.96 16.01 4.33
CA CYS A 58 11.94 16.88 4.98
C CYS A 58 11.79 18.34 4.55
N PRO A 59 10.64 19.01 4.82
CA PRO A 59 10.39 20.38 4.35
C PRO A 59 11.34 21.43 4.94
N TRP A 60 12.02 21.12 6.04
CA TRP A 60 13.06 21.96 6.62
C TRP A 60 14.37 21.91 5.81
N ASP A 61 14.67 20.78 5.17
CA ASP A 61 15.89 20.58 4.37
C ASP A 61 15.77 21.16 2.97
N LEU A 62 14.59 21.63 2.57
CA LEU A 62 14.38 22.28 1.28
C LEU A 62 15.07 23.66 1.20
N ASP A 63 15.70 23.94 0.06
CA ASP A 63 16.29 25.24 -0.26
C ASP A 63 15.25 26.36 -0.07
N PRO A 64 15.55 27.41 0.72
CA PRO A 64 14.59 28.48 0.99
C PRO A 64 14.04 29.18 -0.25
N ALA A 65 14.82 29.28 -1.33
CA ALA A 65 14.38 29.87 -2.60
C ALA A 65 13.34 28.99 -3.30
N ILE A 66 13.54 27.66 -3.34
CA ILE A 66 12.57 26.71 -3.91
C ILE A 66 11.32 26.66 -3.02
N ARG A 67 11.49 26.57 -1.70
CA ARG A 67 10.38 26.60 -0.74
C ARG A 67 9.48 27.82 -0.90
N ARG A 68 10.05 29.00 -1.19
CA ARG A 68 9.28 30.23 -1.47
C ARG A 68 8.46 30.19 -2.76
N ARG A 69 8.83 29.35 -3.74
CA ARG A 69 8.07 29.19 -5.00
C ARG A 69 6.84 28.29 -4.84
N PHE A 70 6.84 27.40 -3.86
CA PHE A 70 5.63 26.69 -3.42
C PHE A 70 4.80 27.59 -2.49
N ALA A 71 3.92 28.39 -3.10
CA ALA A 71 3.07 29.36 -2.40
C ALA A 71 2.01 28.68 -1.50
N LYS A 72 1.48 27.53 -1.93
CA LYS A 72 0.56 26.70 -1.15
C LYS A 72 1.32 25.50 -0.62
N ARG A 73 1.19 25.23 0.67
CA ARG A 73 1.83 24.11 1.37
C ARG A 73 0.75 23.45 2.22
N ILE A 74 0.56 22.16 2.01
CA ILE A 74 -0.45 21.36 2.71
C ILE A 74 0.31 20.36 3.54
N TYR A 75 0.06 20.36 4.85
CA TYR A 75 0.59 19.34 5.74
C TYR A 75 -0.32 18.10 5.67
N ILE A 76 0.28 16.93 5.47
CA ILE A 76 -0.41 15.64 5.47
C ILE A 76 -0.06 14.97 6.80
N PRO A 77 -0.97 14.97 7.79
CA PRO A 77 -0.71 14.31 9.07
C PRO A 77 -0.81 12.78 8.94
N LEU A 78 -0.40 12.08 10.00
CA LEU A 78 -0.73 10.67 10.18
C LEU A 78 -2.26 10.48 10.26
N PRO A 79 -2.79 9.34 9.77
CA PRO A 79 -4.23 9.09 9.76
C PRO A 79 -4.81 8.96 11.18
N GLU A 80 -5.98 9.56 11.38
CA GLU A 80 -6.79 9.37 12.57
C GLU A 80 -7.46 7.99 12.59
N LYS A 81 -8.07 7.62 13.72
CA LYS A 81 -8.68 6.29 13.93
C LYS A 81 -9.64 5.88 12.80
N GLU A 82 -10.59 6.75 12.44
CA GLU A 82 -11.54 6.47 11.35
C GLU A 82 -10.86 6.29 9.99
N ALA A 83 -9.82 7.09 9.71
CA ALA A 83 -9.04 6.94 8.48
C ALA A 83 -8.29 5.61 8.46
N ARG A 84 -7.73 5.17 9.60
CA ARG A 84 -7.06 3.86 9.71
C ARG A 84 -8.05 2.70 9.53
N LYS A 85 -9.24 2.77 10.12
CA LYS A 85 -10.32 1.79 9.90
C LYS A 85 -10.65 1.64 8.42
N CYS A 86 -10.84 2.77 7.74
CA CYS A 86 -11.07 2.81 6.29
C CYS A 86 -9.88 2.23 5.51
N MET A 87 -8.65 2.52 5.91
CA MET A 87 -7.44 1.97 5.27
C MET A 87 -7.36 0.45 5.41
N PHE A 88 -7.60 -0.13 6.61
CA PHE A 88 -7.64 -1.58 6.78
C PHE A 88 -8.67 -2.23 5.85
N ARG A 89 -9.90 -1.69 5.83
CA ARG A 89 -10.97 -2.19 4.95
C ARG A 89 -10.60 -2.08 3.47
N LEU A 90 -9.97 -0.97 3.07
CA LEU A 90 -9.52 -0.75 1.69
C LEU A 90 -8.44 -1.75 1.28
N HIS A 91 -7.46 -2.02 2.16
CA HIS A 91 -6.35 -2.91 1.86
C HIS A 91 -6.75 -4.40 1.89
N VAL A 92 -7.71 -4.80 2.73
CA VAL A 92 -8.31 -6.15 2.67
C VAL A 92 -9.06 -6.35 1.35
N GLY A 93 -9.79 -5.32 0.91
CA GLY A 93 -10.48 -5.29 -0.38
C GLY A 93 -11.52 -6.39 -0.51
N ASN A 94 -11.46 -7.15 -1.60
CA ASN A 94 -12.38 -8.24 -1.90
C ASN A 94 -11.81 -9.63 -1.55
N THR A 95 -10.69 -9.68 -0.83
CA THR A 95 -10.11 -10.97 -0.41
C THR A 95 -11.11 -11.71 0.47
N PRO A 96 -11.38 -13.01 0.25
CA PRO A 96 -12.24 -13.79 1.13
C PRO A 96 -11.79 -13.67 2.59
N ASN A 97 -12.67 -13.15 3.43
CA ASN A 97 -12.40 -12.89 4.85
C ASN A 97 -13.68 -13.06 5.67
N GLU A 98 -13.50 -13.35 6.96
CA GLU A 98 -14.58 -13.45 7.96
C GLU A 98 -14.62 -12.20 8.86
N LEU A 99 -13.98 -11.09 8.45
CA LEU A 99 -13.89 -9.89 9.27
C LEU A 99 -15.23 -9.13 9.30
N VAL A 100 -15.63 -8.69 10.50
CA VAL A 100 -16.79 -7.82 10.72
C VAL A 100 -16.37 -6.36 10.93
N ASP A 101 -17.33 -5.43 10.90
CA ASP A 101 -17.02 -3.99 11.06
C ASP A 101 -16.30 -3.67 12.39
N ASP A 102 -16.68 -4.41 13.45
CA ASP A 102 -16.06 -4.31 14.78
C ASP A 102 -14.58 -4.77 14.78
N ASP A 103 -14.19 -5.70 13.90
CA ASP A 103 -12.78 -6.11 13.78
C ASP A 103 -11.92 -4.96 13.25
N PHE A 104 -12.41 -4.25 12.23
CA PHE A 104 -11.72 -3.07 11.70
C PHE A 104 -11.64 -1.93 12.72
N GLU A 105 -12.64 -1.81 13.60
CA GLU A 105 -12.61 -0.88 14.73
C GLU A 105 -11.48 -1.24 15.69
N ILE A 106 -11.39 -2.51 16.10
CA ILE A 106 -10.33 -3.02 16.99
C ILE A 106 -8.94 -2.79 16.38
N LEU A 107 -8.76 -3.09 15.09
CA LEU A 107 -7.49 -2.86 14.39
C LEU A 107 -7.11 -1.37 14.37
N ALA A 108 -8.08 -0.48 14.14
CA ALA A 108 -7.85 0.96 14.16
C ALA A 108 -7.51 1.49 15.57
N GLU A 109 -8.11 0.93 16.63
CA GLU A 109 -7.79 1.24 18.03
C GLU A 109 -6.37 0.83 18.41
N LYS A 110 -5.91 -0.32 17.91
CA LYS A 110 -4.58 -0.86 18.23
C LYS A 110 -3.42 -0.23 17.46
N THR A 111 -3.69 0.65 16.49
CA THR A 111 -2.67 1.23 15.60
C THR A 111 -2.48 2.75 15.69
N PRO A 112 -2.50 3.39 16.87
CA PRO A 112 -2.27 4.83 16.97
C PRO A 112 -0.86 5.19 16.47
N GLY A 113 -0.79 6.21 15.61
CA GLY A 113 0.49 6.70 15.06
C GLY A 113 0.99 5.96 13.82
N PHE A 114 0.26 4.94 13.34
CA PHE A 114 0.64 4.21 12.14
C PHE A 114 0.36 5.04 10.90
N SER A 115 1.29 5.01 9.94
CA SER A 115 1.10 5.57 8.61
C SER A 115 0.28 4.64 7.72
N GLY A 116 -0.15 5.13 6.56
CA GLY A 116 -0.80 4.27 5.56
C GLY A 116 0.12 3.15 5.06
N SER A 117 1.44 3.39 5.01
CA SER A 117 2.42 2.35 4.64
C SER A 117 2.49 1.24 5.69
N ASP A 118 2.46 1.60 6.98
CA ASP A 118 2.51 0.62 8.07
C ASP A 118 1.26 -0.28 8.06
N ILE A 119 0.09 0.32 7.88
CA ILE A 119 -1.19 -0.40 7.78
C ILE A 119 -1.18 -1.32 6.56
N SER A 120 -0.74 -0.83 5.40
CA SER A 120 -0.60 -1.66 4.20
C SER A 120 0.34 -2.85 4.45
N GLY A 121 1.42 -2.65 5.19
CA GLY A 121 2.37 -3.70 5.55
C GLY A 121 1.74 -4.78 6.42
N ILE A 122 1.01 -4.39 7.48
CA ILE A 122 0.28 -5.34 8.34
C ILE A 122 -0.71 -6.16 7.52
N VAL A 123 -1.53 -5.49 6.70
CA VAL A 123 -2.55 -6.19 5.92
C VAL A 123 -1.90 -7.14 4.91
N GLN A 124 -0.79 -6.75 4.27
CA GLN A 124 -0.07 -7.63 3.35
C GLN A 124 0.49 -8.87 4.05
N ASP A 125 1.02 -8.75 5.27
CA ASP A 125 1.51 -9.90 6.03
C ASP A 125 0.34 -10.81 6.44
N ALA A 126 -0.76 -10.23 6.93
CA ALA A 126 -1.97 -10.98 7.29
C ALA A 126 -2.56 -11.74 6.09
N LEU A 127 -2.57 -11.12 4.89
CA LEU A 127 -3.03 -11.76 3.65
C LEU A 127 -2.17 -12.97 3.24
N MET A 128 -0.93 -13.07 3.74
CA MET A 128 -0.07 -14.23 3.50
C MET A 128 -0.31 -15.38 4.48
N GLU A 129 -0.99 -15.17 5.60
CA GLU A 129 -1.27 -16.23 6.58
C GLU A 129 -2.06 -17.41 5.99
N PRO A 130 -3.16 -17.22 5.24
CA PRO A 130 -3.83 -18.34 4.57
C PRO A 130 -2.93 -19.13 3.63
N VAL A 131 -1.97 -18.47 2.96
CA VAL A 131 -1.00 -19.12 2.07
C VAL A 131 0.02 -19.92 2.87
N ARG A 132 0.50 -19.38 4.00
CA ARG A 132 1.41 -20.10 4.92
C ARG A 132 0.72 -21.34 5.49
N MET A 133 -0.53 -21.20 5.95
CA MET A 133 -1.33 -22.34 6.42
C MET A 133 -1.49 -23.42 5.35
N MET A 134 -1.69 -23.02 4.09
CA MET A 134 -1.79 -23.93 2.95
C MET A 134 -0.49 -24.69 2.67
N GLN A 135 0.66 -24.02 2.82
CA GLN A 135 1.98 -24.63 2.61
C GLN A 135 2.37 -25.59 3.73
N ASP A 136 2.02 -25.25 4.97
CA ASP A 136 2.34 -26.03 6.16
C ASP A 136 1.27 -27.11 6.46
N ALA A 137 0.18 -27.14 5.69
CA ALA A 137 -0.90 -28.10 5.85
C ALA A 137 -0.44 -29.53 5.59
N THR A 138 -0.72 -30.41 6.54
CA THR A 138 -0.47 -31.86 6.45
C THR A 138 -1.75 -32.65 6.12
N HIS A 139 -2.91 -32.04 6.31
CA HIS A 139 -4.21 -32.66 6.11
C HIS A 139 -5.16 -31.73 5.35
N PHE A 140 -5.93 -32.28 4.42
CA PHE A 140 -6.95 -31.57 3.66
C PHE A 140 -8.29 -32.28 3.77
N LYS A 141 -9.37 -31.51 3.74
CA LYS A 141 -10.74 -32.04 3.71
C LYS A 141 -11.54 -31.46 2.56
N ASP A 142 -12.48 -32.26 2.09
CA ASP A 142 -13.45 -31.88 1.07
C ASP A 142 -14.63 -31.15 1.74
N ILE A 143 -14.89 -29.91 1.32
CA ILE A 143 -16.06 -29.13 1.74
C ILE A 143 -16.90 -28.75 0.51
N PRO A 144 -18.21 -28.47 0.65
CA PRO A 144 -18.97 -27.81 -0.41
C PRO A 144 -18.31 -26.46 -0.75
N ASP A 145 -18.13 -26.18 -2.05
CA ASP A 145 -17.51 -24.93 -2.51
C ASP A 145 -18.39 -23.73 -2.09
N PRO A 146 -17.84 -22.75 -1.34
CA PRO A 146 -18.59 -21.56 -0.90
C PRO A 146 -19.17 -20.76 -2.07
N ASP A 147 -18.51 -20.78 -3.22
CA ASP A 147 -18.90 -20.03 -4.42
C ASP A 147 -19.89 -20.82 -5.29
N ASN A 148 -19.90 -22.15 -5.18
CA ASN A 148 -20.76 -23.02 -5.99
C ASN A 148 -21.15 -24.31 -5.24
N PRO A 149 -22.37 -24.38 -4.68
CA PRO A 149 -22.81 -25.53 -3.88
C PRO A 149 -22.80 -26.89 -4.60
N ASN A 150 -22.72 -26.90 -5.94
CA ASN A 150 -22.64 -28.14 -6.73
C ASN A 150 -21.19 -28.64 -6.93
N LYS A 151 -20.20 -27.93 -6.39
CA LYS A 151 -18.78 -28.28 -6.46
C LYS A 151 -18.21 -28.53 -5.07
N ILE A 152 -17.09 -29.24 -5.04
CA ILE A 152 -16.32 -29.52 -3.83
C ILE A 152 -15.06 -28.65 -3.87
N ALA A 153 -14.70 -28.07 -2.73
CA ALA A 153 -13.44 -27.39 -2.49
C ALA A 153 -12.59 -28.19 -1.49
N LEU A 154 -11.28 -28.20 -1.71
CA LEU A 154 -10.29 -28.77 -0.79
C LEU A 154 -9.73 -27.66 0.08
N VAL A 155 -9.85 -27.81 1.39
CA VAL A 155 -9.34 -26.83 2.38
C VAL A 155 -8.43 -27.52 3.40
N PRO A 156 -7.43 -26.81 3.94
CA PRO A 156 -6.55 -27.36 4.95
C PRO A 156 -7.32 -27.58 6.26
N CYS A 157 -6.99 -28.64 6.99
CA CYS A 157 -7.67 -29.00 8.23
C CYS A 157 -6.69 -29.54 9.28
N SER A 158 -7.18 -29.65 10.52
CA SER A 158 -6.39 -30.21 11.62
C SER A 158 -6.22 -31.72 11.43
N PRO A 159 -5.08 -32.32 11.84
CA PRO A 159 -4.92 -33.78 11.87
C PRO A 159 -5.94 -34.52 12.73
N ALA A 160 -6.61 -33.82 13.65
CA ALA A 160 -7.67 -34.39 14.50
C ALA A 160 -9.06 -34.40 13.85
N ASP A 161 -9.21 -33.80 12.67
CA ASP A 161 -10.49 -33.68 11.96
C ASP A 161 -10.84 -35.05 11.33
N PRO A 162 -12.00 -35.67 11.65
CA PRO A 162 -12.32 -37.04 11.23
C PRO A 162 -12.47 -37.21 9.71
N ASP A 163 -12.82 -36.13 9.01
CA ASP A 163 -12.94 -36.09 7.54
C ASP A 163 -11.63 -35.62 6.86
N GLY A 164 -10.58 -35.38 7.65
CA GLY A 164 -9.27 -34.96 7.18
C GLY A 164 -8.50 -36.11 6.52
N LYS A 165 -8.00 -35.87 5.32
CA LYS A 165 -7.12 -36.80 4.60
C LYS A 165 -5.69 -36.30 4.72
N GLU A 166 -4.78 -37.16 5.19
CA GLU A 166 -3.36 -36.87 5.26
C GLU A 166 -2.79 -36.72 3.83
N MET A 167 -2.48 -35.49 3.45
CA MET A 167 -1.86 -35.13 2.19
C MET A 167 -1.28 -33.72 2.31
N THR A 168 -0.14 -33.46 1.70
CA THR A 168 0.40 -32.10 1.59
C THR A 168 -0.13 -31.43 0.32
N LEU A 169 0.06 -30.11 0.19
CA LEU A 169 -0.32 -29.38 -1.01
C LEU A 169 0.34 -29.95 -2.29
N MET A 170 1.54 -30.51 -2.18
CA MET A 170 2.28 -31.10 -3.30
C MET A 170 1.75 -32.47 -3.72
N ASP A 171 1.08 -33.17 -2.82
CA ASP A 171 0.48 -34.49 -3.07
C ASP A 171 -0.88 -34.40 -3.78
N ILE A 172 -1.45 -33.18 -3.89
CA ILE A 172 -2.72 -32.94 -4.56
C ILE A 172 -2.53 -33.08 -6.08
N PRO A 173 -3.27 -34.00 -6.75
CA PRO A 173 -3.18 -34.17 -8.20
C PRO A 173 -3.46 -32.86 -8.94
N LEU A 174 -2.75 -32.63 -10.05
CA LEU A 174 -2.87 -31.41 -10.85
C LEU A 174 -4.32 -31.10 -11.25
N GLU A 175 -5.11 -32.13 -11.56
CA GLU A 175 -6.53 -32.03 -11.92
C GLU A 175 -7.44 -31.47 -10.81
N LYS A 176 -6.98 -31.53 -9.55
CA LYS A 176 -7.71 -31.07 -8.36
C LYS A 176 -7.13 -29.80 -7.75
N GLN A 177 -6.03 -29.26 -8.27
CA GLN A 177 -5.42 -28.04 -7.73
C GLN A 177 -6.34 -26.84 -7.84
N ASP A 178 -7.16 -26.75 -8.90
CA ASP A 178 -8.16 -25.68 -9.06
C ASP A 178 -9.30 -25.74 -8.01
N LEU A 179 -9.46 -26.88 -7.32
CA LEU A 179 -10.45 -27.05 -6.25
C LEU A 179 -9.90 -26.60 -4.89
N VAL A 180 -8.59 -26.34 -4.80
CA VAL A 180 -7.95 -25.96 -3.55
C VAL A 180 -8.29 -24.51 -3.24
N LYS A 181 -8.89 -24.29 -2.07
CA LYS A 181 -9.26 -22.96 -1.58
C LYS A 181 -8.49 -22.67 -0.30
N ALA A 182 -7.83 -21.51 -0.28
CA ALA A 182 -7.22 -21.02 0.95
C ALA A 182 -8.31 -20.70 1.99
N PRO A 183 -8.04 -20.90 3.29
CA PRO A 183 -8.97 -20.48 4.33
C PRO A 183 -9.19 -18.96 4.27
N PRO A 184 -10.37 -18.45 4.67
CA PRO A 184 -10.62 -17.02 4.69
C PRO A 184 -9.73 -16.32 5.72
N LEU A 185 -9.44 -15.05 5.47
CA LEU A 185 -8.71 -14.19 6.40
C LEU A 185 -9.55 -13.92 7.67
N ARG A 186 -8.93 -14.01 8.85
CA ARG A 186 -9.55 -13.80 10.17
C ARG A 186 -8.79 -12.73 10.95
N ILE A 187 -9.41 -12.18 12.00
CA ILE A 187 -8.78 -11.17 12.86
C ILE A 187 -7.50 -11.68 13.53
N GLU A 188 -7.41 -12.98 13.82
CA GLU A 188 -6.22 -13.60 14.43
C GLU A 188 -4.97 -13.54 13.55
N HIS A 189 -5.13 -13.26 12.25
CA HIS A 189 -4.01 -13.10 11.32
C HIS A 189 -3.40 -11.69 11.34
N PHE A 190 -3.97 -10.75 12.11
CA PHE A 190 -3.51 -9.35 12.26
C PHE A 190 -2.88 -9.09 13.64
#